data_AF-A0A6N8ADF6-F1
#
_entry.id   AF-A0A6N8ADF6-F1
#
_cell.length_a   1.000
_cell.length_b   1.000
_cell.length_c   1.000
_cell.angle_alpha   90.00
_cell.angle_beta   90.00
_cell.angle_gamma   90.00
#
_symmetry.space_group_name_H-M   'P 1'
#
loop_
_entity.id
_entity.type
_entity.pdbx_description
1 polymer ?
#
loop_
_entity_poly.entity_id
_entity_poly.type
_entity_poly.pdbx_seq_one_letter_code
_entity_poly.pdbx_strand_id
1 'polypeptide(L)'
;MEGFTIIDGVVALIIVLSGILAYSRGFMREVLAIAGWVAAAILAFIFAPQAVPLVKEVPVVGEFLRDSCELSVITGFAAVFAIALIVVSIFTPLFSSLVQRSALGGLDQALGFFFGIARGILLVAIAFFVYDTVMTGQSYTIVDESRSAKVFEQFSDRIEEQNPEAALGWITSQYEELVASCTADSGNSVDTSNTENTESTEGTGN
;
A
#
# COMPACT_ATOMS: atom_id res chain seq x y z
N MET A 1 -7.46 43.76 -7.29
CA MET A 1 -8.12 42.48 -6.94
C MET A 1 -7.42 41.41 -7.77
N GLU A 2 -6.20 41.09 -7.38
CA GLU A 2 -5.34 40.10 -8.05
C GLU A 2 -5.02 39.08 -6.97
N GLY A 3 -5.40 37.81 -7.15
CA GLY A 3 -5.13 36.82 -6.09
C GLY A 3 -5.97 35.56 -6.10
N PHE A 4 -7.02 35.47 -6.92
CA PHE A 4 -7.62 34.17 -7.23
C PHE A 4 -6.90 33.57 -8.41
N THR A 5 -6.03 32.60 -8.15
CA THR A 5 -5.42 31.82 -9.21
C THR A 5 -6.41 30.78 -9.72
N ILE A 6 -6.22 30.30 -10.95
CA ILE A 6 -7.01 29.17 -11.48
C ILE A 6 -6.87 27.95 -10.57
N ILE A 7 -5.71 27.80 -9.94
CA ILE A 7 -5.39 26.71 -9.02
C ILE A 7 -6.29 26.78 -7.78
N ASP A 8 -6.49 27.96 -7.20
CA ASP A 8 -7.40 28.14 -6.04
C ASP A 8 -8.83 27.76 -6.38
N GLY A 9 -9.28 28.09 -7.59
CA GLY A 9 -10.58 27.68 -8.12
C GLY A 9 -10.70 26.16 -8.25
N VAL A 10 -9.68 25.49 -8.78
CA VAL A 10 -9.64 24.03 -8.93
C VAL A 10 -9.60 23.33 -7.56
N VAL A 11 -8.80 23.82 -6.62
CA VAL A 11 -8.70 23.28 -5.26
C VAL A 11 -10.05 23.41 -4.55
N ALA A 12 -10.68 24.59 -4.59
CA ALA A 12 -12.00 24.79 -4.02
C ALA A 12 -13.04 23.86 -4.66
N LEU A 13 -13.01 23.69 -5.98
CA LEU A 13 -13.88 22.77 -6.70
C LEU A 13 -13.70 21.32 -6.24
N ILE A 14 -12.46 20.84 -6.11
CA ILE A 14 -12.17 19.47 -5.65
C ILE A 14 -12.71 19.25 -4.23
N ILE A 15 -12.49 20.19 -3.33
CA ILE A 15 -12.96 20.09 -1.94
C ILE A 15 -14.49 20.08 -1.88
N VAL A 16 -15.15 20.99 -2.58
CA VAL A 16 -16.62 21.08 -2.61
C VAL A 16 -17.23 19.83 -3.23
N LEU A 17 -16.73 19.38 -4.38
CA LEU A 17 -17.20 18.16 -5.02
C LEU A 17 -16.97 16.93 -4.14
N SER A 18 -15.82 16.83 -3.46
CA SER A 18 -15.54 15.75 -2.52
C SER A 18 -16.53 15.75 -1.35
N GLY A 19 -16.84 16.92 -0.79
CA GLY A 19 -17.87 17.08 0.25
C GLY A 19 -19.26 16.64 -0.21
N ILE A 20 -19.72 17.13 -1.38
CA ILE A 20 -21.04 16.80 -1.94
C ILE A 20 -21.15 15.30 -2.25
N LEU A 21 -20.12 14.72 -2.87
CA LEU A 21 -20.11 13.30 -3.20
C LEU A 21 -20.10 12.42 -1.95
N ALA A 22 -19.37 12.82 -0.90
CA ALA A 22 -19.34 12.08 0.35
C ALA A 22 -20.64 12.22 1.16
N TYR A 23 -21.31 13.38 1.10
CA TYR A 23 -22.66 13.57 1.66
C TYR A 23 -23.65 12.56 1.07
N SER A 24 -23.60 12.33 -0.24
CA SER A 24 -24.47 11.35 -0.91
C SER A 24 -24.19 9.89 -0.54
N ARG A 25 -22.94 9.57 -0.21
CA ARG A 25 -22.50 8.20 0.13
C ARG A 25 -22.66 7.87 1.62
N GLY A 26 -22.55 8.87 2.49
CA GLY A 26 -22.56 8.72 3.94
C GLY A 26 -21.19 8.35 4.52
N PHE A 27 -20.91 8.80 5.75
CA PHE A 27 -19.65 8.55 6.45
C PHE A 27 -19.35 7.07 6.62
N MET A 28 -20.33 6.27 7.04
CA MET A 28 -20.17 4.85 7.31
C MET A 28 -19.65 4.09 6.08
N ARG A 29 -20.14 4.45 4.89
CA ARG A 29 -19.74 3.81 3.64
C ARG A 29 -18.28 4.11 3.30
N GLU A 30 -17.80 5.32 3.58
CA GLU A 30 -16.40 5.70 3.41
C GLU A 30 -15.49 5.02 4.45
N VAL A 31 -15.90 4.92 5.71
CA VAL A 31 -15.13 4.21 6.75
C VAL A 31 -15.03 2.72 6.42
N LEU A 32 -16.13 2.08 6.01
CA LEU A 32 -16.12 0.68 5.60
C LEU A 32 -15.25 0.44 4.37
N ALA A 33 -15.16 1.40 3.45
CA ALA A 33 -14.25 1.31 2.33
C ALA A 33 -12.79 1.29 2.80
N ILE A 34 -12.38 2.24 3.66
CA ILE A 34 -11.02 2.28 4.20
C ILE A 34 -10.70 1.02 5.02
N ALA A 35 -11.63 0.61 5.90
CA ALA A 35 -11.48 -0.62 6.67
C ALA A 35 -11.34 -1.85 5.76
N GLY A 36 -12.06 -1.88 4.63
CA GLY A 36 -11.96 -2.95 3.65
C GLY A 36 -10.61 -2.99 2.93
N TRP A 37 -10.05 -1.83 2.59
CA TRP A 37 -8.69 -1.74 2.04
C TRP A 37 -7.64 -2.24 3.05
N VAL A 38 -7.75 -1.85 4.33
CA VAL A 38 -6.85 -2.32 5.40
C VAL A 38 -7.00 -3.83 5.62
N ALA A 39 -8.23 -4.34 5.75
CA ALA A 39 -8.48 -5.76 5.92
C ALA A 39 -7.96 -6.59 4.73
N ALA A 40 -8.17 -6.11 3.51
CA ALA A 40 -7.64 -6.76 2.32
C ALA A 40 -6.11 -6.78 2.31
N ALA A 41 -5.44 -5.71 2.75
CA ALA A 41 -3.98 -5.66 2.84
C ALA A 41 -3.43 -6.66 3.87
N ILE A 42 -4.09 -6.77 5.03
CA ILE A 42 -3.72 -7.75 6.07
C ILE A 42 -3.88 -9.17 5.53
N LEU A 43 -5.01 -9.49 4.88
CA LEU A 43 -5.24 -10.80 4.28
C LEU A 43 -4.21 -11.08 3.17
N ALA A 44 -3.92 -10.11 2.32
CA ALA A 44 -2.90 -10.24 1.29
C ALA A 44 -1.53 -10.56 1.89
N PHE A 45 -1.12 -9.89 2.97
CA PHE A 45 0.16 -10.15 3.63
C PHE A 45 0.25 -11.59 4.18
N ILE A 46 -0.82 -12.08 4.81
CA ILE A 46 -0.87 -13.43 5.39
C ILE A 46 -0.90 -14.52 4.31
N PHE A 47 -1.69 -14.33 3.25
CA PHE A 47 -1.96 -15.36 2.25
C PHE A 47 -1.08 -15.26 0.99
N ALA A 48 -0.28 -14.20 0.83
CA ALA A 48 0.60 -14.02 -0.33
C ALA A 48 1.51 -15.23 -0.60
N PRO A 49 2.22 -15.81 0.40
CA PRO A 49 3.11 -16.95 0.15
C PRO A 49 2.34 -18.19 -0.32
N GLN A 50 1.12 -18.39 0.18
CA GLN A 50 0.25 -19.52 -0.20
C GLN A 50 -0.32 -19.36 -1.62
N ALA A 51 -0.41 -18.14 -2.13
CA ALA A 51 -0.90 -17.85 -3.47
C ALA A 51 0.17 -18.00 -4.57
N VAL A 52 1.46 -17.99 -4.22
CA VAL A 52 2.59 -18.14 -5.16
C VAL A 52 2.44 -19.35 -6.10
N PRO A 53 2.16 -20.59 -5.63
CA PRO A 53 2.03 -21.72 -6.53
C PRO A 53 0.86 -21.57 -7.51
N LEU A 54 -0.28 -21.03 -7.05
CA LEU A 54 -1.47 -20.82 -7.89
C LEU A 54 -1.20 -19.78 -8.99
N VAL A 55 -0.43 -18.74 -8.70
CA VAL A 55 -0.09 -17.70 -9.68
C VAL A 55 0.90 -18.22 -10.73
N LYS A 56 1.84 -19.09 -10.35
CA LYS A 56 2.83 -19.69 -11.27
C LYS A 56 2.20 -20.66 -12.28
N GLU A 57 1.04 -21.23 -11.98
CA GLU A 57 0.30 -22.11 -12.90
C GLU A 57 -0.41 -21.37 -14.02
N VAL A 58 -0.57 -20.04 -13.92
CA VAL A 58 -1.25 -19.24 -14.95
C VAL A 58 -0.34 -19.10 -16.17
N PRO A 59 -0.69 -19.66 -17.35
CA PRO A 59 0.25 -19.77 -18.48
C PRO A 59 0.75 -18.43 -19.02
N VAL A 60 -0.01 -17.34 -18.88
CA VAL A 60 0.39 -15.99 -19.35
C VAL A 60 1.27 -15.27 -18.32
N VAL A 61 1.14 -15.58 -17.03
CA VAL A 61 1.80 -14.83 -15.94
C VAL A 61 2.99 -15.64 -15.39
N GLY A 62 2.86 -16.96 -15.31
CA GLY A 62 3.87 -17.88 -14.81
C GLY A 62 5.17 -17.90 -15.62
N GLU A 63 5.13 -17.63 -16.93
CA GLU A 63 6.35 -17.53 -17.75
C GLU A 63 7.19 -16.28 -17.39
N PHE A 64 6.56 -15.14 -17.11
CA PHE A 64 7.26 -13.92 -16.68
C PHE A 64 7.74 -13.97 -15.21
N LEU A 65 7.08 -14.75 -14.37
CA LEU A 65 7.35 -14.82 -12.93
C LEU A 65 8.34 -15.93 -12.53
N ARG A 66 8.65 -16.85 -13.44
CA ARG A 66 9.54 -17.99 -13.19
C ARG A 66 10.96 -17.58 -12.81
N ASP A 67 11.44 -16.46 -13.33
CA ASP A 67 12.82 -16.01 -13.18
C ASP A 67 13.07 -15.21 -11.89
N SER A 68 12.03 -14.90 -11.11
CA SER A 68 12.19 -14.10 -9.88
C SER A 68 11.15 -14.47 -8.83
N CYS A 69 11.63 -15.05 -7.73
CA CYS A 69 10.77 -15.40 -6.60
C CYS A 69 10.11 -14.16 -5.98
N GLU A 70 10.83 -13.04 -5.85
CA GLU A 70 10.28 -11.77 -5.35
C GLU A 70 9.07 -11.31 -6.16
N LEU A 71 9.17 -11.32 -7.50
CA LEU A 71 8.06 -10.96 -8.38
C LEU A 71 6.88 -11.91 -8.23
N SER A 72 7.14 -13.21 -8.02
CA SER A 72 6.08 -14.19 -7.76
C SER A 72 5.32 -13.90 -6.46
N VAL A 73 6.02 -13.53 -5.38
CA VAL A 73 5.41 -13.18 -4.09
C VAL A 73 4.62 -11.89 -4.18
N ILE A 74 5.18 -10.85 -4.82
CA ILE A 74 4.48 -9.57 -5.04
C ILE A 74 3.20 -9.79 -5.87
N THR A 75 3.25 -10.66 -6.88
CA THR A 75 2.07 -10.98 -7.68
C THR A 75 1.06 -11.80 -6.89
N GLY A 76 1.50 -12.76 -6.07
CA GLY A 76 0.65 -13.48 -5.12
C GLY A 76 -0.07 -12.54 -4.15
N PHE A 77 0.65 -11.58 -3.58
CA PHE A 77 0.09 -10.52 -2.76
C PHE A 77 -0.98 -9.73 -3.51
N ALA A 78 -0.67 -9.23 -4.71
CA ALA A 78 -1.60 -8.43 -5.51
C ALA A 78 -2.87 -9.23 -5.89
N ALA A 79 -2.72 -10.51 -6.22
CA ALA A 79 -3.83 -11.40 -6.55
C ALA A 79 -4.76 -11.62 -5.34
N VAL A 80 -4.20 -11.98 -4.18
CA VAL A 80 -4.98 -12.16 -2.95
C VAL A 80 -5.63 -10.84 -2.54
N PHE A 81 -4.90 -9.73 -2.61
CA PHE A 81 -5.39 -8.41 -2.30
C PHE A 81 -6.63 -8.05 -3.13
N ALA A 82 -6.55 -8.26 -4.45
CA ALA A 82 -7.66 -8.01 -5.36
C ALA A 82 -8.88 -8.89 -5.03
N ILE A 83 -8.67 -10.19 -4.78
CA ILE A 83 -9.75 -11.11 -4.40
C ILE A 83 -10.38 -10.69 -3.07
N ALA A 84 -9.57 -10.35 -2.08
CA ALA A 84 -10.05 -9.90 -0.78
C ALA A 84 -10.86 -8.60 -0.90
N LEU A 85 -10.41 -7.64 -1.71
CA LEU A 85 -11.17 -6.42 -2.00
C LEU A 85 -12.53 -6.73 -2.66
N ILE A 86 -12.58 -7.64 -3.62
CA ILE A 86 -13.83 -8.07 -4.24
C ILE A 86 -14.78 -8.61 -3.18
N VAL A 87 -14.31 -9.56 -2.35
CA VAL A 87 -15.12 -10.15 -1.28
C VAL A 87 -15.64 -9.08 -0.32
N VAL A 88 -14.77 -8.21 0.19
CA VAL A 88 -15.17 -7.16 1.13
C VAL A 88 -16.15 -6.17 0.49
N SER A 89 -15.92 -5.80 -0.77
CA SER A 89 -16.78 -4.84 -1.50
C SER A 89 -18.24 -5.32 -1.66
N ILE A 90 -18.46 -6.63 -1.67
CA ILE A 90 -19.81 -7.22 -1.72
C ILE A 90 -20.55 -7.01 -0.39
N PHE A 91 -19.84 -7.05 0.75
CA PHE A 91 -20.44 -6.86 2.07
C PHE A 91 -20.61 -5.39 2.46
N THR A 92 -19.75 -4.49 1.98
CA THR A 92 -19.82 -3.04 2.26
C THR A 92 -21.22 -2.43 2.06
N PRO A 93 -21.94 -2.64 0.93
CA PRO A 93 -23.27 -2.04 0.73
C PRO A 93 -24.30 -2.57 1.73
N LEU A 94 -24.20 -3.83 2.16
CA LEU A 94 -25.13 -4.43 3.11
C LEU A 94 -25.08 -3.70 4.46
N PHE A 95 -23.88 -3.54 5.04
CA PHE A 95 -23.70 -2.83 6.32
C PHE A 95 -24.08 -1.35 6.23
N SER A 96 -23.69 -0.67 5.14
CA SER A 96 -24.04 0.74 4.95
C SER A 96 -25.56 0.96 4.88
N SER A 97 -26.30 0.03 4.27
CA SER A 97 -27.75 0.13 4.14
C SER A 97 -28.50 0.00 5.48
N LEU A 98 -27.94 -0.73 6.45
CA LEU A 98 -28.52 -0.88 7.79
C LEU A 98 -28.44 0.43 8.58
N VAL A 99 -27.32 1.14 8.49
CA VAL A 99 -27.11 2.42 9.18
C VAL A 99 -27.98 3.51 8.54
N GLN A 100 -28.05 3.58 7.21
CA GLN A 100 -28.84 4.58 6.48
C GLN A 100 -30.35 4.46 6.70
N ARG A 101 -30.86 3.25 6.99
CA ARG A 101 -32.29 3.02 7.29
C ARG A 101 -32.68 3.40 8.72
N SER A 102 -31.72 3.70 9.59
CA SER A 102 -31.98 4.13 10.96
C SER A 102 -32.22 5.65 11.06
N ALA A 103 -32.72 6.12 12.20
CA ALA A 103 -32.88 7.56 12.47
C ALA A 103 -31.54 8.35 12.42
N LEU A 104 -30.40 7.65 12.37
CA LEU A 104 -29.07 8.24 12.29
C LEU A 104 -28.62 8.58 10.86
N GLY A 105 -29.42 8.27 9.83
CA GLY A 105 -29.04 8.50 8.43
C GLY A 105 -28.69 9.95 8.10
N GLY A 106 -29.41 10.94 8.67
CA GLY A 106 -29.10 12.36 8.47
C GLY A 106 -27.79 12.80 9.13
N LEU A 107 -27.44 12.21 10.29
CA LEU A 107 -26.16 12.46 10.95
C LEU A 107 -25.00 11.82 10.17
N ASP A 108 -25.20 10.61 9.65
CA ASP A 108 -24.22 9.92 8.79
C ASP A 108 -23.88 10.71 7.53
N GLN A 109 -24.87 11.37 6.91
CA GLN A 109 -24.66 12.25 5.75
C GLN A 109 -23.88 13.53 6.13
N ALA A 110 -24.21 14.16 7.25
CA ALA A 110 -23.50 15.34 7.73
C ALA A 110 -22.03 15.04 8.05
N LEU A 111 -21.77 13.94 8.77
CA LEU A 111 -20.40 13.46 9.01
C LEU A 111 -19.70 13.09 7.69
N GLY A 112 -20.44 12.53 6.73
CA GLY A 112 -19.94 12.21 5.40
C GLY A 112 -19.45 13.45 4.66
N PHE A 113 -20.18 14.56 4.75
CA PHE A 113 -19.76 15.84 4.17
C PHE A 113 -18.45 16.36 4.76
N PHE A 114 -18.33 16.42 6.09
CA PHE A 114 -17.09 16.87 6.76
C PHE A 114 -15.90 15.96 6.44
N PHE A 115 -16.13 14.65 6.43
CA PHE A 115 -15.13 13.67 6.00
C PHE A 115 -14.73 13.89 4.53
N GLY A 116 -15.70 14.16 3.65
CA GLY A 116 -15.46 14.48 2.25
C GLY A 116 -14.60 15.72 2.05
N ILE A 117 -14.82 16.78 2.85
CA ILE A 117 -13.98 17.98 2.85
C ILE A 117 -12.56 17.62 3.29
N ALA A 118 -12.40 16.93 4.42
CA ALA A 118 -11.10 16.53 4.93
C ALA A 118 -10.32 15.68 3.91
N ARG A 119 -11.01 14.73 3.24
CA ARG A 119 -10.46 13.95 2.14
C ARG A 119 -10.09 14.81 0.94
N GLY A 120 -10.92 15.77 0.56
CA GLY A 120 -10.63 16.70 -0.53
C GLY A 120 -9.36 17.49 -0.28
N ILE A 121 -9.19 18.00 0.95
CA ILE A 121 -7.96 18.68 1.38
C ILE A 121 -6.77 17.74 1.32
N LEU A 122 -6.91 16.51 1.84
CA LEU A 122 -5.84 15.51 1.79
C LEU A 122 -5.41 15.17 0.36
N LEU A 123 -6.36 14.99 -0.56
CA LEU A 123 -6.07 14.72 -1.98
C LEU A 123 -5.33 15.87 -2.64
N VAL A 124 -5.72 17.11 -2.35
CA VAL A 124 -5.02 18.31 -2.84
C VAL A 124 -3.60 18.38 -2.27
N ALA A 125 -3.42 18.10 -0.97
CA ALA A 125 -2.11 18.08 -0.33
C ALA A 125 -1.18 17.03 -0.98
N ILE A 126 -1.68 15.81 -1.21
CA ILE A 126 -0.93 14.76 -1.92
C ILE A 126 -0.59 15.20 -3.34
N ALA A 127 -1.54 15.81 -4.06
CA ALA A 127 -1.30 16.29 -5.43
C ALA A 127 -0.19 17.35 -5.48
N PHE A 128 -0.18 18.30 -4.53
CA PHE A 128 0.90 19.28 -4.41
C PHE A 128 2.23 18.64 -4.02
N PHE A 129 2.23 17.70 -3.09
CA PHE A 129 3.44 16.96 -2.69
C PHE A 129 4.05 16.20 -3.87
N VAL A 130 3.22 15.50 -4.66
CA VAL A 130 3.66 14.80 -5.87
C VAL A 130 4.13 15.79 -6.93
N TYR A 131 3.44 16.92 -7.11
CA TYR A 131 3.89 17.97 -8.03
C TYR A 131 5.27 18.49 -7.63
N ASP A 132 5.48 18.81 -6.36
CA ASP A 132 6.77 19.28 -5.85
C ASP A 132 7.86 18.21 -6.03
N THR A 133 7.58 16.97 -5.62
CA THR A 133 8.53 15.85 -5.71
C THR A 133 8.90 15.51 -7.15
N VAL A 134 7.93 15.48 -8.07
CA VAL A 134 8.15 15.07 -9.47
C VAL A 134 8.67 16.22 -10.33
N MET A 135 8.32 17.48 -10.01
CA MET A 135 8.72 18.66 -10.80
C MET A 135 9.97 19.38 -10.26
N THR A 136 10.77 18.72 -9.42
CA THR A 136 12.09 19.19 -8.98
C THR A 136 13.08 19.21 -10.16
N GLY A 137 12.98 20.27 -10.96
CA GLY A 137 13.91 20.60 -12.04
C GLY A 137 14.06 22.10 -12.31
N GLN A 138 13.19 22.96 -11.76
CA GLN A 138 13.32 24.43 -11.79
C GLN A 138 12.74 25.00 -10.49
N SER A 139 13.61 25.37 -9.55
CA SER A 139 13.24 25.96 -8.26
C SER A 139 12.59 27.34 -8.45
N TYR A 140 11.41 27.54 -7.87
CA TYR A 140 10.83 28.87 -7.67
C TYR A 140 10.64 29.13 -6.18
N THR A 141 11.27 30.21 -5.72
CA THR A 141 11.53 30.68 -4.35
C THR A 141 10.30 30.99 -3.49
N ILE A 142 9.09 30.58 -3.87
CA ILE A 142 7.84 30.91 -3.15
C ILE A 142 7.54 29.88 -2.04
N VAL A 143 8.16 28.70 -2.09
CA VAL A 143 7.93 27.59 -1.13
C VAL A 143 8.72 27.79 0.19
N ASP A 144 9.89 28.43 0.14
CA ASP A 144 10.77 28.64 1.30
C ASP A 144 10.19 29.62 2.35
N GLU A 145 9.23 30.49 1.97
CA GLU A 145 8.62 31.48 2.87
C GLU A 145 7.33 31.02 3.57
N SER A 146 6.93 29.77 3.36
CA SER A 146 5.67 29.23 3.90
C SER A 146 5.76 28.94 5.41
N ARG A 147 4.71 29.33 6.17
CA ARG A 147 4.58 28.91 7.58
C ARG A 147 4.46 27.38 7.73
N SER A 148 4.01 26.69 6.68
CA SER A 148 3.97 25.23 6.63
C SER A 148 5.37 24.64 6.50
N ALA A 149 6.29 25.32 5.80
CA ALA A 149 7.69 24.91 5.73
C ALA A 149 8.36 24.98 7.11
N LYS A 150 8.09 26.03 7.89
CA LYS A 150 8.58 26.15 9.29
C LYS A 150 8.00 25.12 10.25
N VAL A 151 6.75 24.71 10.05
CA VAL A 151 6.13 23.62 10.83
C VAL A 151 6.74 22.28 10.42
N PHE A 152 7.03 22.09 9.14
CA PHE A 152 7.65 20.88 8.61
C PHE A 152 9.12 20.72 9.06
N GLU A 153 9.90 21.80 9.13
CA GLU A 153 11.24 21.80 9.78
C GLU A 153 11.14 21.38 11.25
N GLN A 154 10.21 21.95 12.03
CA GLN A 154 10.05 21.58 13.45
C GLN A 154 9.60 20.13 13.68
N PHE A 155 8.90 19.52 12.72
CA PHE A 155 8.57 18.09 12.76
C PHE A 155 9.74 17.22 12.29
N SER A 156 10.53 17.69 11.33
CA SER A 156 11.71 16.99 10.80
C SER A 156 12.85 16.95 11.81
N ASP A 157 13.11 18.06 12.52
CA ASP A 157 14.11 18.14 13.59
C ASP A 157 13.84 17.12 14.72
N ARG A 158 12.56 16.83 15.01
CA ARG A 158 12.17 15.80 16.00
C ARG A 158 12.33 14.37 15.49
N ILE A 159 12.34 14.16 14.18
CA ILE A 159 12.56 12.87 13.54
C ILE A 159 14.06 12.61 13.38
N GLU A 160 14.85 13.64 13.07
CA GLU A 160 16.31 13.56 12.96
C GLU A 160 16.99 13.29 14.31
N GLU A 161 16.36 13.71 15.42
CA GLU A 161 16.81 13.40 16.78
C GLU A 161 16.49 11.95 17.21
N GLN A 162 15.64 11.22 16.46
CA GLN A 162 15.34 9.80 16.67
C GLN A 162 15.82 8.96 15.47
N ASN A 163 17.13 8.67 15.47
CA ASN A 163 17.83 7.67 14.65
C ASN A 163 16.99 7.09 13.48
N PRO A 164 17.00 7.71 12.29
CA PRO A 164 16.10 7.39 11.17
C PRO A 164 16.20 5.93 10.68
N GLU A 165 17.29 5.24 10.99
CA GLU A 165 17.49 3.82 10.72
C GLU A 165 16.48 2.92 11.46
N ALA A 166 16.03 3.33 12.67
CA ALA A 166 15.05 2.59 13.45
C ALA A 166 13.62 2.70 12.87
N ALA A 167 13.28 3.84 12.26
CA ALA A 167 11.96 4.06 11.64
C ALA A 167 11.80 3.24 10.35
N LEU A 168 12.88 3.09 9.58
CA LEU A 168 12.89 2.28 8.35
C LEU A 168 13.06 0.78 8.63
N GLY A 169 13.64 0.41 9.78
CA GLY A 169 13.82 -0.99 10.18
C GLY A 169 12.52 -1.78 10.26
N TRP A 170 11.42 -1.18 10.76
CA TRP A 170 10.11 -1.86 10.82
C TRP A 170 9.54 -2.18 9.44
N ILE A 171 9.65 -1.27 8.47
CA ILE A 171 9.18 -1.54 7.09
C ILE A 171 10.05 -2.62 6.44
N THR A 172 11.37 -2.55 6.68
CA THR A 172 12.34 -3.50 6.15
C THR A 172 12.08 -4.91 6.70
N SER A 173 11.82 -5.05 8.00
CA SER A 173 11.51 -6.36 8.61
C SER A 173 10.23 -6.96 8.05
N GLN A 174 9.19 -6.15 7.80
CA GLN A 174 7.97 -6.65 7.18
C GLN A 174 8.19 -7.09 5.72
N TYR A 175 9.04 -6.39 4.98
CA TYR A 175 9.39 -6.79 3.61
C TYR A 175 10.20 -8.09 3.61
N GLU A 176 11.22 -8.19 4.47
CA GLU A 176 12.02 -9.40 4.63
C GLU A 176 11.16 -10.60 5.06
N GLU A 177 10.22 -10.42 5.99
CA GLU A 177 9.27 -11.47 6.39
C GLU A 177 8.40 -11.94 5.21
N LEU A 178 7.92 -11.00 4.39
CA LEU A 178 7.10 -11.31 3.22
C LEU A 178 7.88 -12.10 2.15
N VAL A 179 9.15 -11.74 1.94
CA VAL A 179 10.04 -12.35 0.93
C VAL A 179 10.88 -13.50 1.50
N ALA A 180 10.85 -13.77 2.82
CA ALA A 180 11.62 -14.84 3.46
C ALA A 180 11.34 -16.24 2.85
N SER A 181 10.14 -16.44 2.30
CA SER A 181 9.80 -17.64 1.55
C SER A 181 10.67 -17.87 0.31
N CYS A 182 11.27 -16.83 -0.25
CA CYS A 182 12.18 -16.89 -1.39
C CYS A 182 13.64 -17.20 -1.03
N THR A 183 14.10 -16.81 0.16
CA THR A 183 15.47 -17.09 0.60
C THR A 183 15.64 -18.54 1.06
N ALA A 184 14.58 -19.17 1.56
CA ALA A 184 14.57 -20.57 2.00
C ALA A 184 14.74 -21.58 0.84
N ASP A 185 14.22 -21.29 -0.35
CA ASP A 185 14.26 -22.20 -1.51
C ASP A 185 15.63 -22.22 -2.20
N SER A 186 16.44 -21.17 -2.01
CA SER A 186 17.82 -21.08 -2.52
C SER A 186 18.79 -22.04 -1.81
N GLY A 187 18.41 -22.60 -0.65
CA GLY A 187 19.28 -23.45 0.18
C GLY A 187 19.18 -24.95 -0.07
N ASN A 188 18.20 -25.44 -0.85
CA ASN A 188 17.95 -26.87 -1.01
C ASN A 188 18.42 -27.47 -2.35
N SER A 189 19.31 -26.77 -3.06
CA SER A 189 19.93 -27.25 -4.30
C SER A 189 21.34 -27.82 -4.12
N VAL A 190 21.76 -28.10 -2.88
CA VAL A 190 23.03 -28.81 -2.61
C VAL A 190 22.88 -30.29 -2.95
N ASP A 191 23.07 -30.58 -4.22
CA ASP A 191 23.87 -31.68 -4.77
C ASP A 191 23.69 -33.05 -4.08
N THR A 192 22.68 -33.80 -4.54
CA THR A 192 22.58 -35.25 -4.29
C THR A 192 23.35 -36.05 -5.36
N SER A 193 24.55 -35.61 -5.75
CA SER A 193 25.39 -36.34 -6.70
C SER A 193 26.86 -36.35 -6.31
N ASN A 194 27.20 -36.87 -5.11
CA ASN A 194 28.51 -37.47 -4.86
C ASN A 194 28.56 -38.27 -3.55
N THR A 195 27.90 -39.43 -3.52
CA THR A 195 28.26 -40.50 -2.57
C THR A 195 28.19 -41.86 -3.28
N GLU A 196 28.92 -42.00 -4.37
CA GLU A 196 29.19 -43.31 -4.96
C GLU A 196 30.64 -43.29 -5.46
N ASN A 197 31.58 -43.54 -4.53
CA ASN A 197 32.96 -43.98 -4.79
C ASN A 197 33.69 -44.22 -3.46
N THR A 198 33.23 -45.22 -2.71
CA THR A 198 34.08 -45.89 -1.71
C THR A 198 33.88 -47.39 -1.82
N GLU A 199 34.31 -47.97 -2.94
CA GLU A 199 34.67 -49.39 -2.98
C GLU A 199 35.73 -49.63 -4.07
N SER A 200 36.72 -50.47 -3.77
CA SER A 200 37.71 -51.08 -4.67
C SER A 200 39.04 -50.35 -4.97
N THR A 201 39.99 -50.44 -4.02
CA THR A 201 41.44 -50.68 -4.25
C THR A 201 42.07 -50.81 -2.85
N GLU A 202 42.90 -51.77 -2.46
CA GLU A 202 43.54 -52.92 -3.11
C GLU A 202 44.10 -53.76 -1.95
N GLY A 203 44.01 -55.09 -2.06
CA GLY A 203 44.78 -56.00 -1.22
C GLY A 203 46.16 -56.26 -1.79
N THR A 204 47.03 -56.81 -0.94
CA THR A 204 48.25 -57.61 -1.22
C THR A 204 49.62 -56.91 -1.34
N GLY A 205 50.52 -57.30 -0.42
CA GLY A 205 51.87 -57.77 -0.74
C GLY A 205 53.03 -56.77 -0.65
N ASN A 206 53.72 -56.72 0.50
CA ASN A 206 55.06 -57.31 0.71
C ASN A 206 55.52 -57.09 2.16
#